data_AF-A0AA43I198-F1
#
_entry.id   AF-A0AA43I198-F1
#
_cell.length_a   1.000
_cell.length_b   1.000
_cell.length_c   1.000
_cell.angle_alpha   90.00
_cell.angle_beta   90.00
_cell.angle_gamma   90.00
#
_symmetry.space_group_name_H-M   'P 1'
#
loop_
_entity.id
_entity.type
_entity.pdbx_description
1 polymer ?
#
loop_
_entity_poly.entity_id
_entity_poly.type
_entity_poly.pdbx_seq_one_letter_code
_entity_poly.pdbx_strand_id
1 'polypeptide(L)'
;MVAFLLHPILGESKLFLTIFAAMFIRRRKNKSGSTTIVVVDKSNGRFTELYKVGTSKDESEILELVSHGKKWIRSKELSIQPELDLYGEEREAKSEELATVE
;
A
#
# COMPACT_ATOMS: atom_id res chain seq x y z
N MET A 1 -6.04 -2.89 45.39
CA MET A 1 -7.34 -3.55 45.14
C MET A 1 -8.40 -2.49 44.92
N VAL A 2 -8.79 -2.24 43.67
CA VAL A 2 -10.14 -1.74 43.34
C VAL A 2 -10.56 -2.48 42.08
N ALA A 3 -11.71 -3.12 42.19
CA ALA A 3 -12.27 -4.06 41.24
C ALA A 3 -13.23 -3.35 40.28
N PHE A 4 -13.11 -3.70 39.00
CA PHE A 4 -14.17 -3.98 38.03
C PHE A 4 -15.07 -2.85 37.47
N LEU A 5 -15.21 -2.97 36.13
CA LEU A 5 -16.27 -2.49 35.22
C LEU A 5 -16.07 -1.06 34.70
N LEU A 6 -15.67 -0.87 33.44
CA LEU A 6 -16.47 -1.22 32.26
C LEU A 6 -15.61 -1.76 31.10
N HIS A 7 -15.98 -2.93 30.57
CA HIS A 7 -15.66 -3.32 29.20
C HIS A 7 -16.54 -2.53 28.22
N PRO A 8 -15.98 -1.99 27.13
CA PRO A 8 -16.54 -2.08 25.79
C PRO A 8 -15.76 -3.18 25.05
N ILE A 9 -16.30 -4.39 24.86
CA ILE A 9 -17.25 -4.76 23.81
C ILE A 9 -16.71 -4.35 22.42
N LEU A 10 -16.03 -5.31 21.76
CA LEU A 10 -15.99 -5.51 20.30
C LEU A 10 -15.69 -4.26 19.42
N GLY A 11 -14.45 -4.07 18.90
CA GLY A 11 -14.34 -3.19 17.72
C GLY A 11 -13.01 -2.62 17.20
N GLU A 12 -11.84 -2.85 17.80
CA GLU A 12 -10.61 -2.14 17.36
C GLU A 12 -9.75 -2.89 16.33
N SER A 13 -10.21 -4.02 15.76
CA SER A 13 -9.47 -4.74 14.71
C SER A 13 -9.77 -4.26 13.27
N LYS A 14 -10.69 -3.31 13.09
CA LYS A 14 -10.99 -2.74 11.76
C LYS A 14 -9.93 -1.75 11.28
N LEU A 15 -9.32 -0.97 12.17
CA LEU A 15 -8.42 0.13 11.78
C LEU A 15 -7.12 -0.36 11.12
N PHE A 16 -6.53 -1.44 11.64
CA PHE A 16 -5.26 -1.95 11.09
C PHE A 16 -5.45 -2.67 9.75
N LEU A 17 -6.54 -3.43 9.57
CA LEU A 17 -6.79 -4.14 8.31
C LEU A 17 -7.31 -3.22 7.19
N THR A 18 -7.99 -2.11 7.54
CA THR A 18 -8.60 -1.22 6.54
C THR A 18 -7.56 -0.37 5.79
N ILE A 19 -6.43 -0.04 6.41
CA ILE A 19 -5.39 0.81 5.78
C ILE A 19 -4.54 0.01 4.79
N PHE A 20 -4.17 -1.24 5.11
CA PHE A 20 -3.34 -2.09 4.23
C PHE A 20 -4.11 -2.79 3.10
N ALA A 21 -5.45 -2.91 3.20
CA ALA A 21 -6.28 -3.57 2.17
C ALA A 21 -7.08 -2.59 1.29
N ALA A 22 -6.86 -1.29 1.43
CA ALA A 22 -7.71 -0.26 0.83
C ALA A 22 -7.46 0.01 -0.66
N MET A 23 -6.24 -0.23 -1.15
CA MET A 23 -5.87 0.01 -2.55
C MET A 23 -6.08 -1.23 -3.42
N PHE A 24 -6.82 -1.10 -4.53
CA PHE A 24 -7.12 -2.23 -5.42
C PHE A 24 -7.27 -1.83 -6.89
N ILE A 25 -7.19 -2.84 -7.76
CA ILE A 25 -7.41 -2.69 -9.21
C ILE A 25 -8.90 -2.76 -9.51
N ARG A 26 -9.44 -1.75 -10.18
CA ARG A 26 -10.80 -1.76 -10.75
C ARG A 26 -10.74 -1.90 -12.25
N ARG A 27 -11.53 -2.86 -12.78
CA ARG A 27 -11.83 -2.99 -14.21
C ARG A 27 -13.14 -2.26 -14.51
N ARG A 28 -13.10 -1.25 -15.37
CA ARG A 28 -14.27 -0.48 -15.81
C ARG A 28 -14.57 -0.81 -17.26
N LYS A 29 -15.67 -1.52 -17.52
CA LYS A 29 -16.15 -1.78 -18.90
C LYS A 29 -16.82 -0.52 -19.46
N ASN A 30 -16.39 -0.12 -20.65
CA ASN A 30 -16.92 1.04 -21.37
C ASN A 30 -17.97 0.59 -22.41
N LYS A 31 -18.91 1.47 -22.75
CA LYS A 31 -19.95 1.19 -23.77
C LYS A 31 -19.38 0.88 -25.16
N SER A 32 -18.12 1.28 -25.43
CA SER A 32 -17.40 1.01 -26.67
C SER A 32 -16.79 -0.41 -26.76
N GLY A 33 -16.97 -1.23 -25.72
CA GLY A 33 -16.40 -2.58 -25.63
C GLY A 33 -14.97 -2.63 -25.08
N SER A 34 -14.34 -1.48 -24.77
CA SER A 34 -13.04 -1.47 -24.09
C SER A 34 -13.18 -1.55 -22.57
N THR A 35 -12.13 -2.03 -21.90
CA THR A 35 -12.01 -2.05 -20.44
C THR A 35 -10.90 -1.10 -20.01
N THR A 36 -11.23 -0.14 -19.16
CA THR A 36 -10.27 0.74 -18.50
C THR A 36 -9.83 0.13 -17.17
N ILE A 37 -8.53 0.11 -16.93
CA ILE A 37 -7.92 -0.38 -15.69
C ILE A 37 -7.44 0.82 -14.87
N VAL A 38 -7.89 0.90 -13.62
CA VAL A 38 -7.53 1.97 -12.68
C VAL A 38 -7.17 1.38 -11.32
N VAL A 39 -6.29 2.06 -10.60
CA VAL A 39 -6.01 1.83 -9.19
C VAL A 39 -6.86 2.78 -8.37
N VAL A 40 -7.53 2.23 -7.36
CA VAL A 40 -8.45 2.94 -6.48
C VAL A 40 -7.94 2.80 -5.07
N ASP A 41 -8.06 3.87 -4.28
CA ASP A 41 -7.86 3.88 -2.84
C ASP A 41 -9.20 4.08 -2.11
N LYS A 42 -9.36 3.36 -1.00
CA LYS A 42 -10.49 3.45 -0.06
C LYS A 42 -10.06 3.63 1.40
N SER A 43 -8.78 3.90 1.65
CA SER A 43 -8.20 3.97 3.01
C SER A 43 -8.88 5.06 3.84
N ASN A 44 -9.23 6.16 3.20
CA ASN A 44 -9.91 7.31 3.81
C ASN A 44 -11.44 7.17 3.84
N GLY A 45 -11.98 5.97 3.64
CA GLY A 45 -13.43 5.70 3.58
C GLY A 45 -14.13 6.28 2.34
N ARG A 46 -13.38 6.91 1.42
CA ARG A 46 -13.87 7.45 0.14
C ARG A 46 -13.29 6.69 -1.02
N PHE A 47 -14.06 6.54 -2.09
CA PHE A 47 -13.57 5.96 -3.33
C PHE A 47 -12.78 7.01 -4.11
N THR A 48 -11.45 6.85 -4.17
CA THR A 48 -10.56 7.78 -4.89
C THR A 48 -9.81 7.03 -5.98
N GLU A 49 -9.93 7.45 -7.24
CA GLU A 49 -9.05 6.94 -8.31
C GLU A 49 -7.67 7.58 -8.16
N LEU A 50 -6.64 6.77 -7.96
CA LEU A 50 -5.27 7.24 -7.80
C LEU A 50 -4.51 7.28 -9.12
N TYR A 51 -4.69 6.23 -9.94
CA TYR A 51 -3.86 6.04 -11.12
C TYR A 51 -4.64 5.29 -12.20
N LYS A 52 -4.65 5.85 -13.41
CA LYS A 52 -5.18 5.17 -14.59
C LYS A 52 -4.04 4.39 -15.24
N VAL A 53 -4.13 3.07 -15.24
CA VAL A 53 -3.10 2.20 -15.81
C VAL A 53 -3.19 2.17 -17.33
N GLY A 54 -4.41 2.06 -17.87
CA GLY A 54 -4.61 2.00 -19.32
C GLY A 54 -6.03 1.61 -19.71
N THR A 55 -6.26 1.41 -21.01
CA THR A 55 -7.54 0.95 -21.55
C THR A 55 -7.30 0.11 -22.80
N SER A 56 -7.88 -1.08 -22.86
CA SER A 56 -7.77 -1.96 -24.03
C SER A 56 -9.07 -2.71 -24.30
N LYS A 57 -9.21 -3.26 -25.49
CA LYS A 57 -10.26 -4.21 -25.87
C LYS A 57 -9.76 -5.66 -25.86
N ASP A 58 -8.44 -5.87 -25.90
CA ASP A 58 -7.84 -7.19 -25.90
C ASP A 58 -7.69 -7.72 -24.47
N GLU A 59 -8.09 -8.97 -24.23
CA GLU A 59 -8.05 -9.54 -22.87
C GLU A 59 -6.62 -9.78 -22.39
N SER A 60 -5.68 -10.11 -23.28
CA SER A 60 -4.28 -10.33 -22.91
C SER A 60 -3.64 -9.01 -22.45
N GLU A 61 -3.85 -7.93 -23.21
CA GLU A 61 -3.40 -6.59 -22.82
C GLU A 61 -4.07 -6.13 -21.52
N ILE A 62 -5.36 -6.44 -21.31
CA ILE A 62 -6.05 -6.16 -20.05
C ILE A 62 -5.38 -6.88 -18.88
N LEU A 63 -4.95 -8.13 -19.03
CA LEU A 63 -4.25 -8.87 -17.97
C LEU A 63 -2.87 -8.26 -17.67
N GLU A 64 -2.15 -7.80 -18.69
CA GLU A 64 -0.89 -7.07 -18.53
C GLU A 64 -1.09 -5.75 -17.77
N LEU A 65 -2.10 -4.97 -18.14
CA LEU A 65 -2.46 -3.73 -17.43
C LEU A 65 -2.82 -4.00 -15.97
N VAL A 66 -3.51 -5.11 -15.67
CA VAL A 66 -3.79 -5.51 -14.28
C VAL A 66 -2.49 -5.85 -13.53
N SER A 67 -1.56 -6.55 -14.17
CA SER A 67 -0.24 -6.85 -13.59
C SER A 67 0.55 -5.58 -13.30
N HIS A 68 0.55 -4.62 -14.23
CA HIS A 68 1.20 -3.32 -14.06
C HIS A 68 0.60 -2.51 -12.91
N GLY A 69 -0.72 -2.45 -12.80
CA GLY A 69 -1.36 -1.78 -11.67
C GLY A 69 -1.03 -2.44 -10.33
N LYS A 70 -0.94 -3.78 -10.26
CA LYS A 70 -0.51 -4.48 -9.03
C LYS A 70 0.93 -4.12 -8.65
N LYS A 71 1.84 -4.07 -9.61
CA LYS A 71 3.22 -3.61 -9.38
C LYS A 71 3.25 -2.17 -8.88
N TRP A 72 2.40 -1.31 -9.45
CA TRP A 72 2.27 0.09 -9.03
C TRP A 72 1.79 0.21 -7.57
N ILE A 73 0.76 -0.56 -7.18
CA ILE A 73 0.28 -0.60 -5.79
C ILE A 73 1.42 -1.01 -4.84
N ARG A 74 2.10 -2.13 -5.14
CA ARG A 74 3.21 -2.61 -4.30
C ARG A 74 4.34 -1.59 -4.17
N SER A 75 4.70 -0.94 -5.28
CA SER A 75 5.71 0.13 -5.26
C SER A 75 5.28 1.27 -4.36
N LYS A 76 4.01 1.67 -4.41
CA LYS A 76 3.47 2.77 -3.62
C LYS A 76 3.44 2.43 -2.12
N GLU A 77 3.05 1.22 -1.77
CA GLU A 77 3.07 0.71 -0.38
C GLU A 77 4.48 0.71 0.20
N LEU A 78 5.48 0.31 -0.58
CA LEU A 78 6.89 0.36 -0.16
C LEU A 78 7.38 1.80 0.02
N SER A 79 6.97 2.73 -0.84
CA SER A 79 7.35 4.15 -0.69
C SER A 79 6.66 4.87 0.48
N ILE A 80 5.59 4.30 1.05
CA ILE A 80 4.90 4.87 2.22
C ILE A 80 5.56 4.40 3.52
N GLN A 81 6.40 3.35 3.48
CA GLN A 81 7.24 3.02 4.63
C GLN A 81 8.17 4.21 4.90
N PRO A 82 8.11 4.88 6.06
CA PRO A 82 9.22 5.73 6.47
C PRO A 82 10.46 4.83 6.44
N GLU A 83 11.53 5.31 5.83
CA GLU A 83 12.85 4.70 5.96
C GLU A 83 13.19 4.71 7.45
N LEU A 84 12.78 3.65 8.16
CA LEU A 84 13.02 3.49 9.58
C LEU A 84 14.46 2.98 9.67
N ASP A 85 15.40 3.91 9.54
CA ASP A 85 16.82 3.62 9.73
C ASP A 85 17.11 3.43 11.22
N LEU A 86 16.64 2.30 11.75
CA LEU A 86 16.85 1.88 13.14
C LEU A 86 18.34 1.69 13.47
N TYR A 87 19.21 1.66 12.46
CA TYR A 87 20.61 1.23 12.56
C TYR A 87 21.59 2.17 11.84
N GLY A 88 21.19 3.42 11.56
CA GLY A 88 22.06 4.42 10.91
C GLY A 88 23.28 4.74 11.78
N GLU A 89 23.04 5.10 13.03
CA GLU A 89 24.07 5.50 14.00
C GLU A 89 25.07 4.37 14.31
N GLU A 90 24.61 3.11 14.40
CA GLU A 90 25.50 1.96 14.63
C GLU A 90 26.44 1.67 13.44
N ARG A 91 26.02 1.97 12.21
CA ARG A 91 26.85 1.78 11.01
C ARG A 91 27.93 2.85 10.90
N GLU A 92 27.61 4.09 11.26
CA GLU A 92 28.57 5.19 11.30
C GLU A 92 29.62 4.95 12.39
N ALA A 93 29.19 4.60 13.61
CA ALA A 93 30.09 4.31 14.73
C ALA A 93 31.07 3.17 14.42
N LYS A 94 30.62 2.12 13.72
CA LYS A 94 31.49 1.00 13.32
C LYS A 94 32.51 1.40 12.24
N SER A 95 32.17 2.33 11.37
CA SER A 95 33.09 2.82 10.34
C SER A 95 34.19 3.71 10.93
N GLU A 96 33.87 4.49 11.95
CA GLU A 96 34.82 5.32 12.69
C GLU A 96 35.77 4.47 13.54
N GLU A 97 35.26 3.41 14.17
CA GLU A 97 36.09 2.46 14.91
C GLU A 97 37.13 1.81 13.98
N LEU A 98 36.71 1.35 12.80
CA LEU A 98 37.60 0.76 11.78
C LEU A 98 38.63 1.75 11.20
N ALA A 99 38.29 3.04 11.09
CA ALA A 99 39.20 4.08 10.61
C ALA A 99 40.24 4.50 11.65
N THR A 100 40.04 4.15 12.93
CA THR A 100 40.95 4.50 14.03
C THR A 100 41.94 3.36 14.32
N VAL A 101 41.78 2.18 13.72
CA VAL A 101 42.68 1.01 13.90
C VAL A 101 43.78 0.92 12.80
N GLU A 102 43.91 1.90 11.91
CA GLU A 102 45.05 2.04 10.97
C GLU A 102 46.11 3.04 11.46
#